data_AF-A0A2T1DKC4-F1
#
_entry.id   AF-A0A2T1DKC4-F1
#
_cell.length_a   1.000
_cell.length_b   1.000
_cell.length_c   1.000
_cell.angle_alpha   90.00
_cell.angle_beta   90.00
_cell.angle_gamma   90.00
#
_symmetry.space_group_name_H-M   'P 1'
#
loop_
_entity.id
_entity.type
_entity.pdbx_description
1 polymer ?
#
loop_
_entity_poly.entity_id
_entity_poly.type
_entity_poly.pdbx_seq_one_letter_code
_entity_poly.pdbx_strand_id
1 'polypeptide(L)'
;MVAAVKGSRLDAIVRFQVWASQPDGVNTAIQNLHEQLLAAKQTLRGLGFLRLDATETSLAEFDAVLNGWHKTCDYKVLYEFRFQDSDGAESLIARIPIAANSEYNESTVVTDRMVRWDNQSAPTLRLQGRTTLARLSALAYLPEPLPSGSLTLIRTFDGASGSPDSYPTLTAFLAAIAGANPATRYGQITFASVSAFLAAFKSEGTPIALGDWDSNGTPDLYQSRLLDFSPPVQLASADDRLEIVPLDNPLDQVAVVYLQAS
;
A
#
# COMPACT_ATOMS: atom_id res chain seq x y z
N MET A 1 -17.46 -24.73 -2.26
CA MET A 1 -16.05 -24.40 -2.04
C MET A 1 -15.65 -23.40 -3.13
N VAL A 2 -15.70 -22.11 -2.80
CA VAL A 2 -15.32 -21.05 -3.74
C VAL A 2 -13.94 -20.59 -3.30
N ALA A 3 -12.92 -20.94 -4.08
CA ALA A 3 -11.61 -20.33 -3.90
C ALA A 3 -11.75 -18.84 -4.24
N ALA A 4 -11.69 -17.97 -3.23
CA ALA A 4 -11.67 -16.54 -3.45
C ALA A 4 -10.31 -16.16 -4.03
N VAL A 5 -10.25 -15.87 -5.33
CA VAL A 5 -9.04 -15.37 -5.98
C VAL A 5 -8.74 -13.97 -5.46
N LYS A 6 -7.79 -13.86 -4.53
CA LYS A 6 -7.25 -12.59 -4.03
C LYS A 6 -6.07 -12.17 -4.92
N GLY A 7 -6.35 -11.56 -6.07
CA GLY A 7 -5.33 -11.09 -7.02
C GLY A 7 -5.49 -9.59 -7.31
N SER A 8 -4.40 -8.83 -7.19
CA SER A 8 -4.34 -7.47 -7.74
C SER A 8 -3.93 -7.52 -9.21
N ARG A 9 -4.36 -6.51 -9.99
CA ARG A 9 -4.02 -6.39 -11.41
C ARG A 9 -3.30 -5.08 -11.68
N LEU A 10 -2.24 -5.16 -12.47
CA LEU A 10 -1.52 -4.02 -13.01
C LEU A 10 -1.95 -3.82 -14.47
N ASP A 11 -2.60 -2.69 -14.78
CA ASP A 11 -2.81 -2.21 -16.15
C ASP A 11 -1.80 -1.09 -16.43
N ALA A 12 -0.85 -1.34 -17.33
CA ALA A 12 0.28 -0.45 -17.59
C ALA A 12 0.66 -0.42 -19.07
N ILE A 13 1.48 0.55 -19.45
CA ILE A 13 2.15 0.60 -20.76
C ILE A 13 3.64 0.36 -20.54
N VAL A 14 4.20 -0.62 -21.25
CA VAL A 14 5.64 -0.90 -21.27
C VAL A 14 6.20 -0.44 -22.61
N ARG A 15 7.17 0.47 -22.56
CA ARG A 15 7.89 0.96 -23.73
C ARG A 15 9.24 0.25 -23.85
N PHE A 16 9.43 -0.46 -24.95
CA PHE A 16 10.74 -0.98 -25.34
C PHE A 16 11.42 0.02 -26.25
N GLN A 17 12.72 0.23 -26.04
CA GLN A 17 13.56 1.05 -26.91
C GLN A 17 14.72 0.20 -27.40
N VAL A 18 14.90 0.14 -28.72
CA VAL A 18 15.98 -0.62 -29.36
C VAL A 18 16.90 0.32 -30.11
N TRP A 19 18.18 -0.05 -30.17
CA TRP A 19 19.25 0.71 -30.79
C TRP A 19 20.03 -0.15 -31.79
N ALA A 20 20.47 0.43 -32.90
CA ALA A 20 21.38 -0.22 -33.84
C ALA A 20 22.24 0.80 -34.60
N SER A 21 23.33 0.34 -35.23
CA SER A 21 24.18 1.19 -36.07
C SER A 21 23.56 1.53 -37.43
N GLN A 22 22.50 0.84 -37.83
CA GLN A 22 21.82 1.00 -39.12
C GLN A 22 20.29 1.00 -38.94
N PRO A 23 19.54 1.72 -39.80
CA PRO A 23 18.08 1.83 -39.68
C PRO A 23 17.37 0.47 -39.83
N ASP A 24 17.90 -0.42 -40.67
CA ASP A 24 17.32 -1.76 -40.83
C ASP A 24 17.53 -2.63 -39.58
N GLY A 25 18.62 -2.41 -38.85
CA GLY A 25 18.91 -3.14 -37.61
C GLY A 25 17.84 -2.92 -36.53
N VAL A 26 17.35 -1.69 -36.36
CA VAL A 26 16.26 -1.41 -35.41
C VAL A 26 14.91 -1.97 -35.88
N ASN A 27 14.67 -2.06 -37.20
CA ASN A 27 13.48 -2.71 -37.73
C ASN A 27 13.49 -4.21 -37.45
N THR A 28 14.61 -4.89 -37.71
CA THR A 28 14.79 -6.30 -37.40
C THR A 28 14.68 -6.56 -35.90
N ALA A 29 15.25 -5.70 -35.04
CA ALA A 29 15.16 -5.85 -33.59
C ALA A 29 13.71 -5.77 -33.08
N ILE A 30 12.91 -4.82 -33.58
CA ILE A 30 11.48 -4.72 -33.24
C ILE A 30 10.70 -5.95 -33.74
N GLN A 31 10.96 -6.42 -34.97
CA GLN A 31 10.33 -7.64 -35.49
C GLN A 31 10.66 -8.86 -34.61
N ASN A 32 11.93 -9.04 -34.26
CA ASN A 32 12.36 -10.11 -33.36
C ASN A 32 11.69 -10.01 -31.98
N LEU A 33 11.53 -8.80 -31.43
CA LEU A 33 10.81 -8.58 -30.18
C LEU A 33 9.34 -9.04 -30.29
N HIS A 34 8.64 -8.67 -31.36
CA HIS A 34 7.26 -9.12 -31.60
C HIS A 34 7.17 -10.65 -31.69
N GLU A 35 8.08 -11.28 -32.43
CA GLU A 35 8.13 -12.73 -32.59
C GLU A 35 8.41 -13.45 -31.27
N GLN A 36 9.36 -12.95 -30.48
CA GLN A 36 9.69 -13.50 -29.17
C GLN A 36 8.53 -13.38 -28.18
N LEU A 37 7.86 -12.23 -28.12
CA LEU A 37 6.71 -12.04 -27.24
C LEU A 37 5.52 -12.92 -27.67
N LEU A 38 5.30 -13.09 -28.97
CA LEU A 38 4.27 -13.99 -29.50
C LEU A 38 4.60 -15.45 -29.17
N ALA A 39 5.84 -15.88 -29.37
CA ALA A 39 6.31 -17.23 -29.06
C ALA A 39 6.25 -17.52 -27.56
N ALA A 40 6.56 -16.52 -26.72
CA ALA A 40 6.53 -16.63 -25.26
C ALA A 40 5.13 -16.49 -24.66
N LYS A 41 4.07 -16.28 -25.45
CA LYS A 41 2.71 -15.99 -24.97
C LYS A 41 2.21 -16.97 -23.91
N GLN A 42 2.45 -18.28 -24.07
CA GLN A 42 2.02 -19.28 -23.09
C GLN A 42 2.83 -19.20 -21.79
N THR A 43 4.15 -19.01 -21.89
CA THR A 43 5.03 -18.79 -20.74
C THR A 43 4.62 -17.53 -19.97
N LEU A 44 4.37 -16.42 -20.68
CA LEU A 44 3.92 -15.16 -20.09
C LEU A 44 2.57 -15.30 -19.40
N ARG A 45 1.61 -16.03 -19.99
CA ARG A 45 0.35 -16.38 -19.31
C ARG A 45 0.57 -17.21 -18.05
N GLY A 46 1.52 -18.14 -18.08
CA GLY A 46 1.94 -18.91 -16.91
C GLY A 46 2.50 -18.04 -15.79
N LEU A 47 3.16 -16.94 -16.14
CA LEU A 47 3.74 -15.97 -15.21
C LEU A 47 2.76 -14.89 -14.72
N GLY A 48 1.56 -14.78 -15.30
CA GLY A 48 0.53 -13.83 -14.85
C GLY A 48 0.17 -12.73 -15.87
N PHE A 49 0.77 -12.70 -17.05
CA PHE A 49 0.39 -11.76 -18.11
C PHE A 49 -0.94 -12.18 -18.76
N LEU A 50 -2.01 -11.46 -18.44
CA LEU A 50 -3.36 -11.69 -18.97
C LEU A 50 -3.56 -11.05 -20.34
N ARG A 51 -2.97 -9.87 -20.55
CA ARG A 51 -3.02 -9.11 -21.81
C ARG A 51 -1.64 -8.54 -22.12
N LEU A 52 -1.25 -8.61 -23.38
CA LEU A 52 -0.05 -8.01 -23.91
C LEU A 52 -0.31 -7.62 -25.36
N ASP A 53 -0.71 -6.37 -25.58
CA ASP A 53 -1.10 -5.87 -26.90
C ASP A 53 -0.11 -4.79 -27.34
N ALA A 54 0.48 -4.95 -28.52
CA ALA A 54 1.27 -3.88 -29.12
C ALA A 54 0.34 -2.71 -29.49
N THR A 55 0.69 -1.49 -29.10
CA THR A 55 -0.14 -0.30 -29.32
C THR A 55 0.47 0.65 -30.34
N GLU A 56 1.77 0.92 -30.22
CA GLU A 56 2.46 1.91 -31.05
C GLU A 56 3.89 1.47 -31.31
N THR A 57 4.38 1.73 -32.53
CA THR A 57 5.78 1.55 -32.90
C THR A 57 6.23 2.83 -33.62
N SER A 58 7.29 3.47 -33.13
CA SER A 58 7.81 4.70 -33.73
C SER A 58 8.44 4.42 -35.11
N LEU A 59 8.74 5.48 -35.85
CA LEU A 59 9.66 5.38 -36.98
C LEU A 59 11.11 5.25 -36.48
N ALA A 60 12.00 4.77 -37.36
CA ALA A 60 13.44 4.75 -37.06
C ALA A 60 13.98 6.18 -37.10
N GLU A 61 14.60 6.60 -36.00
CA GLU A 61 15.15 7.94 -35.85
C GLU A 61 16.66 7.85 -35.59
N PHE A 62 17.43 8.69 -36.27
CA PHE A 62 18.87 8.79 -36.08
C PHE A 62 19.20 9.77 -34.94
N ASP A 63 19.91 9.29 -33.94
CA ASP A 63 20.48 10.09 -32.87
C ASP A 63 21.93 10.44 -33.22
N ALA A 64 22.18 11.74 -33.43
CA ALA A 64 23.51 12.24 -33.79
C ALA A 64 24.49 12.28 -32.60
N VAL A 65 24.00 12.29 -31.36
CA VAL A 65 24.83 12.30 -30.14
C VAL A 65 25.38 10.90 -29.88
N LEU A 66 24.53 9.89 -30.01
CA LEU A 66 24.88 8.49 -29.82
C LEU A 66 25.36 7.81 -31.11
N ASN A 67 25.30 8.52 -32.24
CA ASN A 67 25.68 8.03 -33.58
C ASN A 67 25.01 6.69 -33.91
N GLY A 68 23.68 6.62 -33.72
CA GLY A 68 22.92 5.39 -33.83
C GLY A 68 21.48 5.62 -34.21
N TRP A 69 20.82 4.56 -34.67
CA TRP A 69 19.40 4.54 -34.96
C TRP A 69 18.65 3.96 -33.78
N HIS A 70 17.47 4.49 -33.47
CA HIS A 70 16.59 3.94 -32.46
C HIS A 70 15.13 3.85 -32.92
N LYS A 71 14.39 2.95 -32.29
CA LYS A 71 12.92 2.83 -32.37
C LYS A 71 12.35 2.51 -31.01
N THR A 72 11.12 2.94 -30.77
CA THR A 72 10.33 2.52 -29.61
C THR A 72 9.15 1.67 -30.02
N CYS A 73 8.73 0.75 -29.14
CA CYS A 73 7.50 -0.02 -29.28
C CYS A 73 6.80 -0.13 -27.92
N ASP A 74 5.53 0.25 -27.90
CA ASP A 74 4.70 0.29 -26.71
C ASP A 74 3.76 -0.92 -26.66
N TYR A 75 3.65 -1.52 -25.48
CA TYR A 75 2.73 -2.60 -25.20
C TYR A 75 1.83 -2.26 -24.03
N LYS A 76 0.52 -2.42 -24.24
CA LYS A 76 -0.45 -2.40 -23.14
C LYS A 76 -0.45 -3.75 -22.44
N VAL A 77 -0.16 -3.74 -21.15
CA VAL A 77 0.00 -4.93 -20.33
C VAL A 77 -1.10 -4.97 -19.28
N LEU A 78 -1.76 -6.12 -19.17
CA LEU A 78 -2.55 -6.47 -18.00
C LEU A 78 -1.86 -7.65 -17.32
N TYR A 79 -1.31 -7.43 -16.14
CA TYR A 79 -0.63 -8.46 -15.35
C TYR A 79 -1.42 -8.74 -14.07
N GLU A 80 -1.58 -10.01 -13.73
CA GLU A 80 -2.21 -10.47 -12.51
C GLU A 80 -1.16 -11.04 -11.57
N PHE A 81 -1.08 -10.48 -10.37
CA PHE A 81 -0.23 -11.02 -9.32
C PHE A 81 -0.86 -12.31 -8.80
N ARG A 82 -0.20 -13.44 -9.07
CA ARG A 82 -0.57 -14.72 -8.48
C ARG A 82 0.00 -14.78 -7.07
N PHE A 83 -0.86 -14.60 -6.09
CA PHE A 83 -0.55 -14.93 -4.71
C PHE A 83 -1.04 -16.35 -4.44
N GLN A 84 -0.13 -17.22 -4.00
CA GLN A 84 -0.47 -18.52 -3.47
C GLN A 84 -0.30 -18.42 -1.96
N ASP A 85 -1.42 -18.46 -1.25
CA ASP A 85 -1.45 -18.48 0.21
C ASP A 85 -0.81 -19.79 0.68
N SER A 86 0.44 -19.71 1.15
CA SER A 86 1.19 -20.87 1.66
C SER A 86 0.79 -21.24 3.09
N ASP A 87 -0.08 -20.45 3.71
CA ASP A 87 -0.25 -20.41 5.16
C ASP A 87 -1.66 -20.87 5.54
N GLY A 88 -2.59 -20.91 4.58
CA GLY A 88 -4.00 -21.26 4.82
C GLY A 88 -4.75 -20.23 5.66
N ALA A 89 -4.08 -19.16 6.08
CA ALA A 89 -4.66 -18.06 6.83
C ALA A 89 -5.15 -17.01 5.83
N GLU A 90 -6.45 -17.08 5.50
CA GLU A 90 -7.09 -16.12 4.60
C GLU A 90 -6.92 -14.67 5.12
N SER A 91 -5.87 -13.97 4.72
CA SER A 91 -5.57 -12.59 5.19
C SER A 91 -6.01 -11.54 4.16
N LEU A 92 -6.19 -10.29 4.57
CA LEU A 92 -6.26 -9.17 3.62
C LEU A 92 -4.84 -8.73 3.25
N ILE A 93 -4.62 -8.39 1.98
CA ILE A 93 -3.32 -7.94 1.48
C ILE A 93 -3.13 -6.48 1.86
N ALA A 94 -2.36 -6.21 2.92
CA ALA A 94 -2.06 -4.84 3.35
C ALA A 94 -0.88 -4.20 2.58
N ARG A 95 0.00 -5.02 2.00
CA ARG A 95 1.20 -4.61 1.26
C ARG A 95 1.46 -5.60 0.14
N ILE A 96 1.84 -5.10 -1.03
CA ILE A 96 2.38 -5.94 -2.11
C ILE A 96 3.87 -5.63 -2.22
N PRO A 97 4.76 -6.51 -1.73
CA PRO A 97 6.18 -6.36 -2.01
C PRO A 97 6.42 -6.65 -3.50
N ILE A 98 6.97 -5.68 -4.24
CA ILE A 98 7.48 -5.91 -5.59
C ILE A 98 8.98 -6.15 -5.47
N ALA A 99 9.38 -7.41 -5.52
CA ALA A 99 10.76 -7.77 -5.80
C ALA A 99 10.97 -7.61 -7.31
N ALA A 100 11.49 -6.46 -7.75
CA ALA A 100 12.04 -6.37 -9.08
C ALA A 100 13.44 -6.99 -9.02
N ASN A 101 13.60 -8.16 -9.62
CA ASN A 101 14.90 -8.79 -9.75
C ASN A 101 15.70 -8.05 -10.85
N SER A 102 16.09 -6.81 -10.57
CA SER A 102 17.08 -6.07 -11.33
C SER A 102 18.46 -6.37 -10.72
N GLU A 103 19.51 -6.26 -11.53
CA GLU A 103 20.93 -6.42 -11.15
C GLU A 103 21.35 -5.51 -9.96
N TYR A 104 20.47 -4.62 -9.52
CA TYR A 104 20.64 -3.63 -8.46
C TYR A 104 19.83 -3.89 -7.17
N ASN A 105 19.12 -5.02 -7.04
CA ASN A 105 18.29 -5.34 -5.85
C ASN A 105 17.29 -4.23 -5.48
N GLU A 106 16.59 -3.67 -6.47
CA GLU A 106 15.57 -2.65 -6.19
C GLU A 106 14.25 -3.31 -5.77
N SER A 107 13.94 -3.25 -4.48
CA SER A 107 12.60 -3.57 -3.98
C SER A 107 11.73 -2.32 -3.98
N THR A 108 10.64 -2.32 -4.75
CA THR A 108 9.61 -1.28 -4.62
C THR A 108 8.46 -1.83 -3.79
N VAL A 109 8.11 -1.17 -2.69
CA VAL A 109 6.92 -1.53 -1.92
C VAL A 109 5.83 -0.54 -2.30
N VAL A 110 4.78 -1.01 -2.97
CA VAL A 110 3.55 -0.22 -3.11
C VAL A 110 2.82 -0.35 -1.79
N THR A 111 3.01 0.63 -0.91
CA THR A 111 2.17 0.80 0.27
C THR A 111 0.91 1.55 -0.15
N ASP A 112 -0.23 0.88 -0.12
CA ASP A 112 -1.49 1.60 0.08
C ASP A 112 -1.38 2.41 1.40
N ARG A 113 -2.27 3.37 1.64
CA ARG A 113 -2.40 4.10 2.92
C ARG A 113 -2.93 3.19 4.04
N MET A 114 -2.41 1.97 4.10
CA MET A 114 -2.84 0.86 4.93
C MET A 114 -1.65 0.16 5.57
N VAL A 115 -1.82 -0.28 6.82
CA VAL A 115 -0.90 -1.17 7.53
C VAL A 115 -1.67 -2.31 8.19
N ARG A 116 -1.00 -3.45 8.36
CA ARG A 116 -1.44 -4.57 9.19
C ARG A 116 -0.58 -4.59 10.45
N TRP A 117 -1.23 -4.68 11.59
CA TRP A 117 -0.61 -4.96 12.88
C TRP A 117 -0.99 -6.35 13.34
N ASP A 118 -0.02 -7.12 13.79
CA ASP A 118 -0.19 -8.44 14.37
C ASP A 118 0.93 -8.73 15.40
N ASN A 119 0.99 -9.96 15.89
CA ASN A 119 2.02 -10.42 16.82
C ASN A 119 3.41 -10.66 16.19
N GLN A 120 3.57 -10.38 14.90
CA GLN A 120 4.85 -10.45 14.19
C GLN A 120 5.36 -9.05 13.81
N SER A 121 4.46 -8.13 13.47
CA SER A 121 4.81 -6.78 13.05
C SER A 121 3.68 -5.78 13.31
N ALA A 122 4.02 -4.61 13.85
CA ALA A 122 3.13 -3.46 13.96
C ALA A 122 3.81 -2.19 13.41
N PRO A 123 3.97 -2.04 12.08
CA PRO A 123 4.63 -0.88 11.50
C PRO A 123 3.78 0.39 11.63
N THR A 124 4.45 1.55 11.76
CA THR A 124 3.80 2.87 11.74
C THR A 124 2.97 3.07 10.46
N LEU A 125 1.72 3.51 10.60
CA LEU A 125 0.97 4.10 9.49
C LEU A 125 1.42 5.55 9.33
N ARG A 126 2.13 5.86 8.24
CA ARG A 126 2.58 7.22 7.93
C ARG A 126 1.86 7.75 6.70
N LEU A 127 1.21 8.90 6.85
CA LEU A 127 0.57 9.65 5.78
C LEU A 127 1.33 10.94 5.62
N GLN A 128 2.02 11.12 4.49
CA GLN A 128 2.85 12.29 4.23
C GLN A 128 2.44 12.96 2.92
N GLY A 129 2.62 14.28 2.90
CA GLY A 129 2.46 15.09 1.72
C GLY A 129 1.07 15.71 1.57
N ARG A 130 0.92 16.51 0.51
CA ARG A 130 -0.28 17.31 0.27
C ARG A 130 -1.52 16.43 0.09
N THR A 131 -2.38 16.37 1.09
CA THR A 131 -3.59 15.55 1.04
C THR A 131 -4.61 15.99 2.09
N THR A 132 -5.86 15.59 1.88
CA THR A 132 -6.94 15.77 2.85
C THR A 132 -7.33 14.39 3.35
N LEU A 133 -7.31 14.21 4.66
CA LEU A 133 -7.72 12.99 5.33
C LEU A 133 -9.09 13.24 5.96
N ALA A 134 -10.09 12.50 5.53
CA ALA A 134 -11.45 12.59 6.05
C ALA A 134 -11.75 11.50 7.07
N ARG A 135 -10.99 10.39 7.06
CA ARG A 135 -11.33 9.21 7.86
C ARG A 135 -10.14 8.29 8.13
N LEU A 136 -10.22 7.61 9.27
CA LEU A 136 -9.52 6.36 9.53
C LEU A 136 -10.52 5.20 9.57
N SER A 137 -10.14 4.09 8.95
CA SER A 137 -10.90 2.84 8.97
C SER A 137 -10.05 1.75 9.58
N ALA A 138 -10.67 0.90 10.39
CA ALA A 138 -10.02 -0.25 11.00
C ALA A 138 -10.84 -1.52 10.75
N LEU A 139 -10.17 -2.62 10.47
CA LEU A 139 -10.75 -3.96 10.51
C LEU A 139 -9.95 -4.79 11.49
N ALA A 140 -10.57 -5.21 12.59
CA ALA A 140 -9.83 -5.79 13.72
C ALA A 140 -10.41 -7.12 14.21
N TYR A 141 -9.55 -8.10 14.38
CA TYR A 141 -9.76 -9.30 15.18
C TYR A 141 -9.02 -9.15 16.50
N LEU A 142 -9.77 -9.13 17.61
CA LEU A 142 -9.25 -8.97 18.97
C LEU A 142 -9.81 -10.10 19.86
N PRO A 143 -9.15 -11.26 19.94
CA PRO A 143 -9.53 -12.27 20.92
C PRO A 143 -9.15 -11.82 22.33
N GLU A 144 -9.76 -12.44 23.33
CA GLU A 144 -9.35 -12.28 24.72
C GLU A 144 -8.15 -13.20 25.04
N PRO A 145 -7.15 -12.74 25.81
CA PRO A 145 -7.06 -11.41 26.41
C PRO A 145 -6.72 -10.33 25.36
N LEU A 146 -7.28 -9.12 25.54
CA LEU A 146 -7.01 -7.99 24.64
C LEU A 146 -5.52 -7.62 24.57
N PRO A 147 -5.00 -7.21 23.39
CA PRO A 147 -3.63 -6.72 23.27
C PRO A 147 -3.34 -5.55 24.20
N SER A 148 -2.20 -5.61 24.87
CA SER A 148 -1.61 -4.48 25.59
C SER A 148 -0.76 -3.63 24.63
N GLY A 149 -0.05 -2.64 25.18
CA GLY A 149 0.83 -1.79 24.38
C GLY A 149 0.18 -0.48 23.95
N SER A 150 0.86 0.61 24.23
CA SER A 150 0.36 1.95 23.95
C SER A 150 0.56 2.33 22.48
N LEU A 151 -0.21 3.32 22.00
CA LEU A 151 0.02 3.88 20.67
C LEU A 151 -0.25 5.37 20.64
N THR A 152 0.44 6.06 19.74
CA THR A 152 0.36 7.50 19.57
C THR A 152 -0.18 7.83 18.18
N LEU A 153 -1.18 8.70 18.14
CA LEU A 153 -1.60 9.40 16.93
C LEU A 153 -0.97 10.80 16.98
N ILE A 154 -0.17 11.14 15.99
CA ILE A 154 0.60 12.39 15.94
C ILE A 154 0.45 13.08 14.59
N ARG A 155 0.18 14.39 14.63
CA ARG A 155 0.37 15.29 13.49
C ARG A 155 1.71 16.00 13.68
N THR A 156 2.54 16.03 12.65
CA THR A 156 3.87 16.66 12.71
C THR A 156 4.34 17.04 11.30
N PHE A 157 5.55 17.59 11.18
CA PHE A 157 6.16 18.01 9.93
C PHE A 157 7.69 17.93 9.96
N ASP A 158 8.34 17.95 8.80
CA ASP A 158 9.81 17.87 8.72
C ASP A 158 10.46 19.12 9.34
N GLY A 159 11.44 18.89 10.22
CA GLY A 159 12.07 19.97 11.00
C GLY A 159 11.28 20.42 12.24
N ALA A 160 10.18 19.75 12.60
CA ALA A 160 9.54 19.96 13.90
C ALA A 160 10.56 19.75 15.04
N SER A 161 10.58 20.68 16.00
CA SER A 161 11.50 20.65 17.14
C SER A 161 10.74 20.87 18.45
N GLY A 162 11.32 20.40 19.56
CA GLY A 162 10.64 20.36 20.85
C GLY A 162 9.71 19.15 20.98
N SER A 163 8.88 19.15 22.03
CA SER A 163 7.84 18.12 22.22
C SER A 163 6.54 18.53 21.53
N PRO A 164 5.77 17.59 20.96
CA PRO A 164 4.46 17.89 20.41
C PRO A 164 3.48 18.30 21.53
N ASP A 165 2.51 19.14 21.19
CA ASP A 165 1.38 19.47 22.07
C ASP A 165 0.62 18.19 22.43
N SER A 166 0.53 17.84 23.71
CA SER A 166 -0.16 16.62 24.14
C SER A 166 -1.62 16.91 24.48
N TYR A 167 -2.53 16.11 23.92
CA TYR A 167 -3.98 16.25 24.12
C TYR A 167 -4.54 15.10 24.95
N PRO A 168 -5.46 15.37 25.91
CA PRO A 168 -6.00 14.36 26.81
C PRO A 168 -7.11 13.51 26.16
N THR A 169 -7.74 13.99 25.09
CA THR A 169 -8.86 13.32 24.43
C THR A 169 -8.75 13.44 22.91
N LEU A 170 -9.28 12.44 22.21
CA LEU A 170 -9.28 12.43 20.75
C LEU A 170 -10.04 13.64 20.18
N THR A 171 -11.14 14.04 20.83
CA THR A 171 -11.91 15.23 20.45
C THR A 171 -11.06 16.50 20.53
N ALA A 172 -10.31 16.70 21.63
CA ALA A 172 -9.44 17.86 21.78
C ALA A 172 -8.28 17.86 20.78
N PHE A 173 -7.70 16.69 20.54
CA PHE A 173 -6.67 16.49 19.53
C PHE A 173 -7.17 16.86 18.12
N LEU A 174 -8.29 16.26 17.68
CA LEU A 174 -8.86 16.51 16.35
C LEU A 174 -9.29 17.96 16.19
N ALA A 175 -9.88 18.59 17.20
CA ALA A 175 -10.22 20.01 17.16
C ALA A 175 -8.99 20.92 16.95
N ALA A 176 -7.83 20.52 17.46
CA ALA A 176 -6.60 21.30 17.31
C ALA A 176 -5.89 21.07 15.98
N ILE A 177 -5.97 19.85 15.43
CA ILE A 177 -5.22 19.45 14.24
C ILE A 177 -6.04 19.43 12.94
N ALA A 178 -7.36 19.62 12.97
CA ALA A 178 -8.20 19.52 11.78
C ALA A 178 -8.47 20.88 11.11
N GLY A 179 -8.98 20.83 9.88
CA GLY A 179 -9.34 22.00 9.07
C GLY A 179 -8.16 22.61 8.31
N ALA A 180 -8.48 23.64 7.52
CA ALA A 180 -7.50 24.36 6.68
C ALA A 180 -6.53 25.23 7.51
N ASN A 181 -6.97 25.70 8.68
CA ASN A 181 -6.18 26.52 9.60
C ASN A 181 -6.17 25.85 10.98
N PRO A 182 -5.43 24.75 11.15
CA PRO A 182 -5.36 24.03 12.42
C PRO A 182 -4.71 24.92 13.50
N ALA A 183 -5.12 24.75 14.76
CA ALA A 183 -4.52 25.45 15.89
C ALA A 183 -3.07 25.01 16.13
N THR A 184 -2.74 23.74 15.84
CA THR A 184 -1.37 23.23 15.87
C THR A 184 -1.09 22.33 14.67
N ARG A 185 0.17 22.33 14.22
CA ARG A 185 0.71 21.36 13.25
C ARG A 185 1.60 20.32 13.91
N TYR A 186 1.82 20.42 15.23
CA TYR A 186 2.69 19.52 15.98
C TYR A 186 2.03 19.11 17.30
N GLY A 187 1.11 18.17 17.20
CA GLY A 187 0.32 17.70 18.33
C GLY A 187 0.21 16.18 18.34
N GLN A 188 -0.03 15.61 19.52
CA GLN A 188 -0.16 14.18 19.71
C GLN A 188 -1.25 13.81 20.72
N ILE A 189 -1.73 12.59 20.60
CA ILE A 189 -2.51 11.90 21.63
C ILE A 189 -1.98 10.48 21.78
N THR A 190 -1.86 10.03 23.03
CA THR A 190 -1.47 8.65 23.35
C THR A 190 -2.65 7.89 23.92
N PHE A 191 -2.91 6.71 23.37
CA PHE A 191 -3.86 5.74 23.89
C PHE A 191 -3.14 4.71 24.73
N ALA A 192 -3.75 4.32 25.84
CA ALA A 192 -3.16 3.33 26.76
C ALA A 192 -3.06 1.92 26.14
N SER A 193 -3.91 1.61 25.14
CA SER A 193 -3.89 0.33 24.42
C SER A 193 -4.46 0.45 23.01
N VAL A 194 -4.21 -0.56 22.17
CA VAL A 194 -4.89 -0.75 20.87
C VAL A 194 -6.40 -0.82 21.04
N SER A 195 -6.88 -1.50 22.09
CA SER A 195 -8.31 -1.56 22.39
C SER A 195 -8.90 -0.19 22.75
N ALA A 196 -8.17 0.63 23.52
CA ALA A 196 -8.61 2.00 23.84
C ALA A 196 -8.66 2.90 22.59
N PHE A 197 -7.71 2.72 21.68
CA PHE A 197 -7.70 3.38 20.38
C PHE A 197 -8.91 2.96 19.51
N LEU A 198 -9.14 1.67 19.34
CA LEU A 198 -10.26 1.15 18.54
C LEU A 198 -11.64 1.43 19.18
N ALA A 199 -11.70 1.61 20.50
CA ALA A 199 -12.91 2.06 21.19
C ALA A 199 -13.29 3.51 20.84
N ALA A 200 -12.35 4.32 20.36
CA ALA A 200 -12.65 5.66 19.87
C ALA A 200 -13.32 5.68 18.48
N PHE A 201 -13.34 4.53 17.79
CA PHE A 201 -13.98 4.36 16.50
C PHE A 201 -15.41 3.83 16.69
N LYS A 202 -16.30 4.21 15.78
CA LYS A 202 -17.65 3.65 15.69
C LYS A 202 -17.58 2.29 15.01
N SER A 203 -18.14 1.25 15.62
CA SER A 203 -18.33 -0.03 14.93
C SER A 203 -19.24 0.15 13.72
N GLU A 204 -18.90 -0.51 12.63
CA GLU A 204 -19.66 -0.47 11.38
C GLU A 204 -19.95 -1.90 10.91
N GLY A 205 -21.18 -2.13 10.44
CA GLY A 205 -21.57 -3.38 9.82
C GLY A 205 -21.55 -4.60 10.75
N THR A 206 -21.81 -5.76 10.17
CA THR A 206 -21.68 -7.06 10.84
C THR A 206 -20.24 -7.53 10.79
N PRO A 207 -19.73 -8.21 11.84
CA PRO A 207 -18.42 -8.85 11.81
C PRO A 207 -18.25 -9.75 10.58
N ILE A 208 -17.04 -9.76 10.03
CA ILE A 208 -16.68 -10.54 8.86
C ILE A 208 -15.88 -11.75 9.34
N ALA A 209 -16.35 -12.96 9.01
CA ALA A 209 -15.61 -14.19 9.24
C ALA A 209 -14.48 -14.32 8.21
N LEU A 210 -13.23 -14.42 8.66
CA LEU A 210 -12.06 -14.45 7.79
C LEU A 210 -10.89 -15.14 8.47
N GLY A 211 -10.34 -16.20 7.86
CA GLY A 211 -9.16 -16.88 8.40
C GLY A 211 -9.38 -17.53 9.78
N ASP A 212 -8.30 -18.03 10.37
CA ASP A 212 -8.26 -18.68 11.70
C ASP A 212 -6.84 -18.44 12.26
N TRP A 213 -6.57 -17.19 12.62
CA TRP A 213 -5.22 -16.71 12.97
C TRP A 213 -4.70 -17.33 14.27
N ASP A 214 -5.60 -17.66 15.20
CA ASP A 214 -5.27 -18.35 16.45
C ASP A 214 -5.28 -19.88 16.32
N SER A 215 -5.61 -20.41 15.14
CA SER A 215 -5.61 -21.84 14.82
C SER A 215 -6.51 -22.66 15.74
N ASN A 216 -7.64 -22.09 16.17
CA ASN A 216 -8.59 -22.74 17.07
C ASN A 216 -9.66 -23.58 16.33
N GLY A 217 -9.66 -23.57 14.99
CA GLY A 217 -10.61 -24.28 14.15
C GLY A 217 -11.93 -23.54 13.90
N THR A 218 -12.05 -22.30 14.38
CA THR A 218 -13.20 -21.40 14.21
C THR A 218 -12.75 -20.16 13.44
N PRO A 219 -13.51 -19.70 12.43
CA PRO A 219 -13.15 -18.48 11.74
C PRO A 219 -13.08 -17.26 12.65
N ASP A 220 -12.03 -16.45 12.50
CA ASP A 220 -11.89 -15.19 13.23
C ASP A 220 -12.98 -14.21 12.79
N LEU A 221 -13.55 -13.48 13.76
CA LEU A 221 -14.56 -12.47 13.51
C LEU A 221 -13.95 -11.07 13.56
N TYR A 222 -13.78 -10.48 12.39
CA TYR A 222 -13.23 -9.13 12.24
C TYR A 222 -14.33 -8.08 12.31
N GLN A 223 -14.19 -7.11 13.22
CA GLN A 223 -15.10 -5.98 13.34
C GLN A 223 -14.57 -4.79 12.52
N SER A 224 -15.39 -4.28 11.59
CA SER A 224 -15.12 -3.00 10.93
C SER A 224 -15.43 -1.84 11.88
N ARG A 225 -14.58 -0.82 11.86
CA ARG A 225 -14.71 0.38 12.68
C ARG A 225 -14.25 1.62 11.90
N LEU A 226 -14.94 2.74 12.10
CA LEU A 226 -14.65 4.01 11.45
C LEU A 226 -14.45 5.15 12.44
N LEU A 227 -13.51 6.04 12.13
CA LEU A 227 -13.31 7.31 12.78
C LEU A 227 -13.31 8.42 11.73
N ASP A 228 -14.36 9.22 11.71
CA ASP A 228 -14.47 10.38 10.83
C ASP A 228 -13.73 11.60 11.41
N PHE A 229 -13.06 12.34 10.54
CA PHE A 229 -12.48 13.64 10.83
C PHE A 229 -13.44 14.73 10.34
N SER A 230 -14.08 15.43 11.30
CA SER A 230 -14.97 16.55 11.00
C SER A 230 -14.59 17.77 11.85
N PRO A 231 -13.94 18.79 11.27
CA PRO A 231 -13.54 18.88 9.85
C PRO A 231 -12.43 17.88 9.47
N PRO A 232 -12.17 17.64 8.18
CA PRO A 232 -11.05 16.81 7.72
C PRO A 232 -9.68 17.36 8.16
N VAL A 233 -8.70 16.48 8.34
CA VAL A 233 -7.31 16.88 8.58
C VAL A 233 -6.65 17.21 7.24
N GLN A 234 -6.21 18.46 7.07
CA GLN A 234 -5.54 18.91 5.85
C GLN A 234 -4.02 18.96 6.07
N LEU A 235 -3.28 18.17 5.29
CA LEU A 235 -1.84 18.23 5.16
C LEU A 235 -1.53 19.15 3.96
N ALA A 236 -1.08 20.38 4.23
CA ALA A 236 -1.02 21.45 3.22
C ALA A 236 0.33 21.49 2.48
N SER A 237 1.36 20.84 3.03
CA SER A 237 2.72 20.82 2.48
C SER A 237 3.23 19.39 2.28
N ALA A 238 4.33 19.26 1.53
CA ALA A 238 5.03 17.98 1.34
C ALA A 238 5.60 17.44 2.67
N ASP A 239 5.93 18.36 3.57
CA ASP A 239 6.59 18.08 4.85
C ASP A 239 5.59 17.66 5.93
N ASP A 240 4.30 17.96 5.75
CA ASP A 240 3.26 17.60 6.71
C ASP A 240 3.02 16.08 6.72
N ARG A 241 2.85 15.54 7.92
CA ARG A 241 2.50 14.14 8.13
C ARG A 241 1.50 13.92 9.26
N LEU A 242 0.71 12.86 9.12
CA LEU A 242 -0.07 12.25 10.19
C LEU A 242 0.43 10.81 10.35
N GLU A 243 0.75 10.42 11.58
CA GLU A 243 1.30 9.11 11.87
C GLU A 243 0.52 8.41 12.99
N ILE A 244 0.38 7.09 12.86
CA ILE A 244 -0.10 6.20 13.93
C ILE A 244 1.05 5.26 14.28
N VAL A 245 1.62 5.48 15.46
CA VAL A 245 2.84 4.82 15.93
C VAL A 245 2.48 3.92 17.11
N PRO A 246 2.52 2.58 16.96
CA PRO A 246 2.52 1.70 18.13
C PRO A 246 3.83 1.87 18.89
N LEU A 247 3.76 2.15 20.19
CA LEU A 247 4.94 2.36 21.06
C LEU A 247 5.60 1.03 21.42
N ASP A 248 4.79 -0.02 21.59
CA ASP A 248 5.22 -1.38 21.89
C ASP A 248 4.93 -2.24 20.65
N ASN A 249 5.97 -2.62 19.91
CA ASN A 249 5.87 -3.36 18.64
C ASN A 249 6.63 -4.69 18.77
N PRO A 250 6.04 -5.86 18.41
CA PRO A 250 4.68 -6.12 17.87
C PRO A 250 3.57 -6.29 18.93
N LEU A 251 2.34 -6.61 18.52
CA LEU A 251 1.24 -6.92 19.46
C LEU A 251 1.61 -8.12 20.35
N ASP A 252 1.27 -8.04 21.63
CA ASP A 252 1.58 -9.09 22.61
C ASP A 252 0.58 -10.26 22.62
N GLN A 253 -0.45 -10.20 21.79
CA GLN A 253 -1.51 -11.21 21.67
C GLN A 253 -1.74 -11.59 20.20
N VAL A 254 -2.35 -12.76 19.98
CA VAL A 254 -2.73 -13.26 18.66
C VAL A 254 -3.93 -12.48 18.13
N ALA A 255 -3.68 -11.24 17.74
CA ALA A 255 -4.67 -10.29 17.25
C ALA A 255 -4.22 -9.73 15.90
N VAL A 256 -5.17 -9.21 15.13
CA VAL A 256 -4.89 -8.60 13.82
C VAL A 256 -5.67 -7.30 13.69
N VAL A 257 -4.99 -6.23 13.30
CA VAL A 257 -5.61 -4.93 13.00
C VAL A 257 -5.14 -4.45 11.64
N TYR A 258 -6.06 -4.26 10.72
CA TYR A 258 -5.82 -3.50 9.49
C TYR A 258 -6.24 -2.05 9.74
N LEU A 259 -5.36 -1.10 9.45
CA LEU A 259 -5.66 0.33 9.54
C LEU A 259 -5.46 0.98 8.19
N GLN A 260 -6.43 1.77 7.76
CA GLN A 260 -6.39 2.52 6.51
C GLN A 260 -6.80 3.98 6.74
N ALA A 261 -6.19 4.90 5.99
CA ALA A 261 -6.61 6.30 5.95
C ALA A 261 -7.08 6.73 4.57
N SER A 262 -8.12 7.57 4.54
CA SER A 262 -8.75 8.10 3.32
C SER A 262 -9.09 9.57 3.45
#